data_AF-D5AFT9-F1
#
_entry.id   AF-D5AFT9-F1
#
_cell.length_a   1.000
_cell.length_b   1.000
_cell.length_c   1.000
_cell.angle_alpha   90.00
_cell.angle_beta   90.00
_cell.angle_gamma   90.00
#
_symmetry.space_group_name_H-M   'P 1'
#
loop_
_entity.id
_entity.type
_entity.pdbx_description
1 polymer ?
#
loop_
_entity_poly.entity_id
_entity_poly.type
_entity_poly.pdbx_seq_one_letter_code
_entity_poly.pdbx_strand_id
1 'polypeptide(L)'
;MTRTEYMEQLEKYLKKLPHKEYFEAISFFNEYFDEVGPERETEIIEELGSPKEAASELITTCSTSKSRRRRINKNLFNSTGNSGLVWEP
;
A
#
# COMPACT_ATOMS: atom_id res chain seq x y z
N MET A 1 -13.38 22.33 3.41
CA MET A 1 -12.56 21.41 4.23
C MET A 1 -11.25 22.13 4.54
N THR A 2 -10.69 21.92 5.72
CA THR A 2 -9.33 22.36 6.06
C THR A 2 -8.33 21.24 5.78
N ARG A 3 -7.03 21.56 5.61
CA ARG A 3 -5.96 20.53 5.51
C ARG A 3 -6.04 19.52 6.63
N THR A 4 -6.28 19.98 7.86
CA THR A 4 -6.38 19.11 9.04
C THR A 4 -7.51 18.10 8.90
N GLU A 5 -8.71 18.54 8.51
CA GLU A 5 -9.83 17.62 8.25
C GLU A 5 -9.53 16.64 7.11
N TYR A 6 -8.86 17.10 6.05
CA TYR A 6 -8.47 16.24 4.93
C TYR A 6 -7.49 15.16 5.39
N MET A 7 -6.44 15.55 6.12
CA MET A 7 -5.47 14.67 6.75
C MET A 7 -6.13 13.66 7.68
N GLU A 8 -6.97 14.09 8.62
CA GLU A 8 -7.63 13.18 9.56
C GLU A 8 -8.47 12.12 8.84
N GLN A 9 -9.18 12.50 7.77
CA GLN A 9 -9.92 11.53 6.96
C GLN A 9 -8.99 10.59 6.21
N LEU A 10 -7.96 11.13 5.54
CA LEU A 10 -6.96 10.34 4.82
C LEU A 10 -6.30 9.32 5.74
N GLU A 11 -5.86 9.74 6.93
CA GLU A 11 -5.29 8.92 7.99
C GLU A 11 -6.23 7.80 8.43
N LYS A 12 -7.52 8.11 8.60
CA LYS A 12 -8.54 7.13 8.99
C LYS A 12 -8.72 6.02 7.96
N TYR A 13 -8.61 6.35 6.67
CA TYR A 13 -8.64 5.35 5.59
C TYR A 13 -7.32 4.58 5.50
N LEU A 14 -6.19 5.28 5.59
CA LEU A 14 -4.84 4.71 5.54
C LEU A 14 -4.51 3.83 6.77
N LYS A 15 -5.22 3.97 7.89
CA LYS A 15 -5.09 3.11 9.09
C LYS A 15 -5.35 1.62 8.82
N LYS A 16 -5.93 1.29 7.67
CA LYS A 16 -6.09 -0.10 7.19
C LYS A 16 -4.78 -0.69 6.63
N LEU A 17 -3.80 0.14 6.30
CA LEU A 17 -2.48 -0.25 5.81
C LEU A 17 -1.51 -0.52 6.97
N PRO A 18 -0.46 -1.33 6.76
CA PRO A 18 0.60 -1.50 7.74
C PRO A 18 1.32 -0.17 8.01
N HIS A 19 1.83 -0.01 9.24
CA HIS A 19 2.40 1.23 9.77
C HIS A 19 3.42 1.92 8.85
N LYS A 20 4.19 1.14 8.08
CA LYS A 20 5.18 1.66 7.13
C LYS A 20 4.54 2.44 5.97
N GLU A 21 3.53 1.86 5.33
CA GLU A 21 2.82 2.50 4.20
C GLU A 21 1.99 3.70 4.67
N TYR A 22 1.38 3.58 5.85
CA TYR A 22 0.70 4.70 6.49
C TYR A 22 1.65 5.89 6.71
N PHE A 23 2.81 5.67 7.32
CA PHE A 23 3.74 6.74 7.62
C PHE A 23 4.31 7.40 6.35
N GLU A 24 4.67 6.60 5.34
CA GLU A 24 5.11 7.12 4.03
C GLU A 24 4.02 7.97 3.37
N ALA A 25 2.77 7.50 3.37
CA ALA A 25 1.64 8.25 2.79
C ALA A 25 1.40 9.58 3.51
N ILE A 26 1.36 9.57 4.84
CA ILE A 26 1.10 10.78 5.63
C ILE A 26 2.23 11.79 5.51
N SER A 27 3.48 11.34 5.47
CA SER A 27 4.63 12.22 5.26
C SER A 27 4.58 12.86 3.87
N PHE A 28 4.29 12.07 2.83
CA PHE A 28 4.18 12.56 1.45
C PHE A 28 3.12 13.66 1.30
N PHE A 29 1.91 13.43 1.80
CA PHE A 29 0.86 14.44 1.72
C PHE A 29 1.17 15.66 2.61
N ASN A 30 1.79 15.48 3.78
CA ASN A 30 2.17 16.61 4.62
C ASN A 30 3.15 17.54 3.91
N GLU A 31 4.19 16.97 3.29
CA GLU A 31 5.21 17.73 2.56
C GLU A 31 4.57 18.43 1.34
N TYR A 32 3.69 17.72 0.63
CA TYR A 32 2.93 18.32 -0.46
C TYR A 32 2.10 19.52 0.00
N PHE A 33 1.29 19.38 1.06
CA PHE A 33 0.49 20.48 1.61
C PHE A 33 1.36 21.66 2.12
N ASP A 34 2.53 21.38 2.68
CA ASP A 34 3.47 22.41 3.11
C ASP A 34 4.07 23.18 1.91
N GLU A 35 4.36 22.48 0.81
CA GLU A 35 4.84 23.09 -0.44
C GLU A 35 3.78 23.96 -1.13
N VAL A 36 2.51 23.54 -1.15
CA VAL A 36 1.46 24.33 -1.80
C VAL A 36 1.00 25.51 -0.92
N GLY A 37 1.11 25.35 0.40
CA GLY A 37 0.75 26.36 1.38
C GLY A 37 -0.77 26.56 1.54
N PRO A 38 -1.18 27.31 2.58
CA PRO A 38 -2.60 27.48 2.94
C PRO A 38 -3.43 28.17 1.87
N GLU A 39 -2.79 28.90 0.96
CA GLU A 39 -3.44 29.58 -0.16
C GLU A 39 -3.98 28.61 -1.21
N ARG A 40 -3.35 27.43 -1.35
CA ARG A 40 -3.73 26.42 -2.35
C ARG A 40 -4.28 25.13 -1.76
N GLU A 41 -4.36 25.01 -0.44
CA GLU A 41 -4.98 23.84 0.21
C GLU A 41 -6.38 23.55 -0.33
N THR A 42 -7.19 24.59 -0.54
CA THR A 42 -8.57 24.42 -1.06
C THR A 42 -8.56 23.91 -2.50
N GLU A 43 -7.70 24.47 -3.36
CA GLU A 43 -7.56 24.09 -4.76
C GLU A 43 -7.07 22.64 -4.89
N ILE A 44 -6.12 22.25 -4.04
CA ILE A 44 -5.59 20.89 -3.96
C ILE A 44 -6.63 19.90 -3.45
N ILE A 45 -7.46 20.28 -2.47
CA ILE A 45 -8.57 19.43 -2.00
C ILE A 45 -9.60 19.23 -3.10
N GLU A 46 -9.86 20.25 -3.92
CA GLU A 46 -10.73 20.12 -5.09
C GLU A 46 -10.10 19.25 -6.20
N GLU A 47 -8.79 19.36 -6.43
CA GLU A 47 -8.06 18.60 -7.45
C GLU A 47 -7.85 17.13 -7.08
N LEU A 48 -7.48 16.85 -5.83
CA LEU A 48 -7.39 15.48 -5.28
C LEU A 48 -8.77 14.85 -5.07
N GLY A 49 -9.83 15.65 -5.04
CA GLY A 49 -11.19 15.21 -4.78
C GLY A 49 -11.37 14.69 -3.35
N SER A 50 -12.23 13.68 -3.19
CA SER A 50 -12.58 13.19 -1.85
C SER A 50 -11.41 12.47 -1.16
N PRO A 51 -11.13 12.71 0.14
CA PRO A 51 -10.05 12.04 0.87
C PRO A 51 -10.22 10.50 0.89
N LYS A 52 -11.46 10.03 0.73
CA LYS A 52 -11.78 8.61 0.59
C LYS A 52 -11.26 8.02 -0.74
N GLU A 53 -11.37 8.75 -1.85
CA GLU A 53 -10.89 8.28 -3.15
C GLU A 53 -9.37 8.26 -3.19
N ALA A 54 -8.73 9.36 -2.80
CA ALA A 54 -7.27 9.45 -2.75
C ALA A 54 -6.66 8.35 -1.86
N ALA A 55 -7.22 8.12 -0.67
CA ALA A 55 -6.77 7.04 0.19
C ALA A 55 -7.08 5.66 -0.42
N SER A 56 -8.24 5.46 -1.03
CA SER A 56 -8.61 4.17 -1.63
C SER A 56 -7.72 3.81 -2.82
N GLU A 57 -7.34 4.78 -3.65
CA GLU A 57 -6.34 4.63 -4.72
C GLU A 57 -5.00 4.17 -4.14
N LEU A 58 -4.50 4.84 -3.10
CA LEU A 58 -3.24 4.47 -2.44
C LEU A 58 -3.30 3.06 -1.81
N ILE A 59 -4.42 2.74 -1.15
CA ILE A 59 -4.65 1.43 -0.53
C ILE A 59 -4.72 0.32 -1.60
N THR A 60 -5.36 0.61 -2.72
CA THR A 60 -5.54 -0.34 -3.83
C THR A 60 -4.20 -0.61 -4.51
N THR A 61 -3.46 0.45 -4.85
CA THR A 61 -2.12 0.33 -5.45
C THR A 61 -1.17 -0.44 -4.54
N CYS A 62 -1.19 -0.19 -3.21
CA CYS A 62 -0.30 -0.91 -2.31
C CYS A 62 -0.74 -2.35 -2.00
N SER A 63 -2.05 -2.61 -1.88
CA SER A 63 -2.58 -3.97 -1.63
C SER A 63 -2.38 -4.93 -2.81
N THR A 64 -2.43 -4.44 -4.05
CA THR A 64 -2.29 -5.30 -5.24
C THR A 64 -0.90 -5.95 -5.33
N SER A 65 0.12 -5.35 -4.71
CA SER A 65 1.51 -5.84 -4.76
C SER A 65 1.82 -6.98 -3.77
N LYS A 66 0.97 -7.24 -2.76
CA LYS A 66 1.30 -8.18 -1.66
C LYS A 66 0.67 -9.57 -1.74
N SER A 67 -0.10 -9.89 -2.77
CA SER A 67 -0.68 -11.23 -2.95
C SER A 67 0.28 -12.29 -3.52
N ARG A 68 1.60 -12.04 -3.57
CA ARG A 68 2.59 -13.00 -4.09
C ARG A 68 3.38 -13.78 -3.03
N ARG A 69 2.84 -13.98 -1.83
CA ARG A 69 3.36 -14.96 -0.87
C ARG A 69 2.27 -15.58 -0.02
N ARG A 70 1.67 -16.68 -0.50
CA ARG A 70 1.35 -17.87 0.31
C ARG A 70 0.65 -18.92 -0.53
N ARG A 71 1.44 -19.83 -1.10
CA ARG A 71 1.18 -21.28 -1.28
C ARG A 71 2.23 -21.86 -2.24
N ILE A 72 3.49 -21.89 -1.82
CA ILE A 72 4.33 -23.04 -2.19
C ILE A 72 4.04 -24.10 -1.14
N ASN A 73 3.25 -25.10 -1.54
CA ASN A 73 2.98 -26.27 -0.70
C ASN A 73 4.33 -26.91 -0.36
N LYS A 74 4.69 -26.94 0.92
CA LYS A 74 5.91 -27.59 1.45
C LYS A 74 5.84 -29.12 1.40
N ASN A 75 4.91 -29.69 0.62
CA ASN A 75 4.65 -31.13 0.52
C ASN A 75 5.40 -31.82 -0.62
N LEU A 76 6.27 -31.12 -1.37
CA LEU A 76 6.98 -31.75 -2.50
C LEU A 76 8.34 -32.36 -2.15
N PHE A 77 8.86 -32.21 -0.91
CA PHE A 77 10.22 -32.66 -0.59
C PHE A 77 10.33 -33.75 0.48
N ASN A 78 9.24 -34.14 1.15
CA ASN A 78 9.30 -35.10 2.25
C ASN A 78 8.32 -36.26 2.02
N SER A 79 8.58 -37.07 1.00
CA SER A 79 8.13 -38.47 1.01
C SER A 79 9.04 -39.31 0.11
N THR A 80 10.10 -39.82 0.73
CA THR A 80 10.66 -41.16 0.58
C THR A 80 10.14 -41.98 -0.60
N GLY A 81 11.01 -42.28 -1.57
CA GLY A 81 10.66 -43.12 -2.71
C GLY A 81 11.85 -43.40 -3.62
N ASN A 82 12.81 -44.15 -3.11
CA ASN A 82 13.78 -44.97 -3.84
C ASN A 82 13.34 -45.35 -5.28
N SER A 83 14.12 -44.99 -6.31
CA SER A 83 14.69 -45.90 -7.33
C SER A 83 14.99 -45.19 -8.66
N GLY A 84 16.28 -45.13 -8.99
CA GLY A 84 16.83 -45.40 -10.33
C GLY A 84 16.52 -44.42 -11.47
N LEU A 85 17.53 -43.66 -11.88
CA LEU A 85 17.79 -43.42 -13.31
C LEU A 85 19.30 -43.35 -13.53
N VAL A 86 19.76 -44.30 -14.33
CA VAL A 86 21.13 -44.57 -14.75
C VAL A 86 21.70 -43.38 -15.51
N TRP A 87 22.96 -43.05 -15.25
CA TRP A 87 23.76 -42.15 -16.08
C TRP A 87 24.70 -43.01 -16.92
N GLU A 88 24.50 -43.07 -18.22
CA GLU A 88 25.45 -43.67 -19.18
C GLU A 88 26.36 -42.57 -19.76
N PRO A 89 27.65 -42.86 -19.98
CA PRO A 89 28.72 -41.85 -20.12
C PRO A 89 28.72 -41.07 -21.45
#